data_AF-A0A645BMG3-F1
#
_entry.id   AF-A0A645BMG3-F1
#
_cell.length_a   1.000
_cell.length_b   1.000
_cell.length_c   1.000
_cell.angle_alpha   90.00
_cell.angle_beta   90.00
_cell.angle_gamma   90.00
#
_symmetry.space_group_name_H-M   'P 1'
#
loop_
_entity.id
_entity.type
_entity.pdbx_description
1 polymer ?
#
loop_
_entity_poly.entity_id
_entity_poly.type
_entity_poly.pdbx_seq_one_letter_code
_entity_poly.pdbx_strand_id
1 'polypeptide(L)'
;MLDLTPKEIMEKRHITINPCKTCEPVGAMFCALGVEACMPHSHGSQGCCSYHRTVLSRHFKEPAIASSSSFTEGSSVFGGRSNLNAAVKNIFDIYDPDIIAVHTTCLSETIGDDVGNYIMDMDIPEGKTVLYASTPSYEGSHVQGFSNMMIGFMKNMTP
;
A
#
# COMPACT_ATOMS: atom_id res chain seq x y z
N MET A 1 15.95 12.49 -29.01
CA MET A 1 15.19 11.91 -27.88
C MET A 1 16.21 11.48 -26.83
N LEU A 2 16.01 11.91 -25.57
CA LEU A 2 17.01 11.79 -24.50
C LEU A 2 18.31 12.59 -24.79
N ASP A 3 18.18 13.74 -25.47
CA ASP A 3 19.31 14.56 -25.98
C ASP A 3 20.20 15.16 -24.87
N LEU A 4 19.71 15.17 -23.63
CA LEU A 4 20.46 15.60 -22.45
C LEU A 4 21.22 14.46 -21.76
N THR A 5 21.23 13.24 -22.33
CA THR A 5 22.02 12.12 -21.80
C THR A 5 23.45 12.23 -22.34
N PRO A 6 24.46 12.59 -21.52
CA PRO A 6 25.81 12.77 -22.01
C PRO A 6 26.44 11.44 -22.43
N LYS A 7 27.41 11.50 -23.37
CA LYS A 7 28.25 10.35 -23.72
C LYS A 7 29.22 9.98 -22.60
N GLU A 8 29.68 10.98 -21.85
CA GLU A 8 30.59 10.79 -20.71
C GLU A 8 29.84 10.21 -19.51
N ILE A 9 30.38 9.12 -18.95
CA ILE A 9 29.79 8.43 -17.80
C ILE A 9 30.15 9.18 -16.52
N MET A 10 29.14 9.53 -15.73
CA MET A 10 29.31 10.11 -14.40
C MET A 10 29.27 9.00 -13.34
N GLU A 11 30.44 8.51 -12.93
CA GLU A 11 30.60 7.37 -12.01
C GLU A 11 30.09 7.62 -10.57
N LYS A 12 30.03 8.88 -10.10
CA LYS A 12 29.67 9.23 -8.71
C LYS A 12 28.48 10.19 -8.63
N ARG A 13 27.31 9.72 -9.05
CA ARG A 13 26.07 10.49 -8.96
C ARG A 13 25.23 10.06 -7.75
N HIS A 14 24.70 11.02 -7.01
CA HIS A 14 23.71 10.79 -5.95
C HIS A 14 22.27 11.00 -6.44
N ILE A 15 22.10 11.45 -7.68
CA ILE A 15 20.80 11.59 -8.33
C ILE A 15 20.37 10.28 -8.97
N THR A 16 19.10 9.92 -8.78
CA THR A 16 18.45 8.82 -9.52
C THR A 16 17.73 9.39 -10.73
N ILE A 17 17.99 8.83 -11.92
CA ILE A 17 17.40 9.27 -13.19
C ILE A 17 16.85 8.03 -13.90
N ASN A 18 15.61 8.09 -14.37
CA ASN A 18 14.90 6.98 -15.03
C ASN A 18 15.05 5.65 -14.26
N PRO A 19 14.54 5.57 -13.02
CA PRO A 19 14.75 4.41 -12.16
C PRO A 19 14.21 3.13 -12.79
N CYS A 20 14.96 2.03 -12.68
CA CYS A 20 14.51 0.69 -13.08
C CYS A 20 13.71 -0.03 -11.98
N LYS A 21 13.08 0.72 -11.08
CA LYS A 21 12.22 0.21 -10.01
C LYS A 21 11.18 1.26 -9.62
N THR A 22 10.09 0.80 -8.99
CA THR A 22 9.16 1.64 -8.24
C THR A 22 9.04 1.14 -6.80
N CYS A 23 8.36 1.88 -5.94
CA CYS A 23 8.21 1.61 -4.52
C CYS A 23 7.34 0.39 -4.20
N GLU A 24 7.48 -0.13 -2.98
CA GLU A 24 6.83 -1.34 -2.49
C GLU A 24 5.30 -1.40 -2.64
N PRO A 25 4.50 -0.36 -2.30
CA PRO A 25 3.07 -0.54 -2.07
C PRO A 25 2.26 -0.95 -3.31
N VAL A 26 2.70 -0.63 -4.54
CA VAL A 26 2.00 -1.10 -5.75
C VAL A 26 2.14 -2.62 -5.93
N GLY A 27 3.25 -3.21 -5.48
CA GLY A 27 3.43 -4.66 -5.49
C GLY A 27 2.54 -5.36 -4.46
N ALA A 28 2.40 -4.77 -3.28
CA ALA A 28 1.45 -5.24 -2.28
C ALA A 28 -0.01 -5.13 -2.75
N MET A 29 -0.36 -4.01 -3.39
CA MET A 29 -1.67 -3.83 -4.03
C MET A 29 -1.92 -4.89 -5.10
N PHE A 30 -0.93 -5.16 -5.95
CA PHE A 30 -1.04 -6.19 -6.99
C PHE A 30 -1.20 -7.60 -6.41
N CYS A 31 -0.47 -7.92 -5.34
CA CYS A 31 -0.63 -9.17 -4.59
C CYS A 31 -2.05 -9.32 -4.03
N ALA A 32 -2.55 -8.29 -3.35
CA ALA A 32 -3.89 -8.29 -2.75
C ALA A 32 -5.01 -8.45 -3.79
N LEU A 33 -4.87 -7.84 -4.97
CA LEU A 33 -5.82 -8.00 -6.09
C LEU A 33 -5.88 -9.44 -6.64
N GLY A 34 -4.89 -10.28 -6.33
CA GLY A 34 -4.91 -11.70 -6.68
C GLY A 34 -5.78 -12.57 -5.77
N VAL A 35 -6.35 -12.00 -4.70
CA VAL A 35 -7.20 -12.71 -3.73
C VAL A 35 -8.66 -12.37 -3.96
N GLU A 36 -9.50 -13.40 -4.02
CA GLU A 36 -10.95 -13.25 -4.20
C GLU A 36 -11.59 -12.42 -3.09
N ALA A 37 -12.55 -11.55 -3.46
CA ALA A 37 -13.26 -10.65 -2.55
C ALA A 37 -12.35 -9.81 -1.63
N CYS A 38 -11.14 -9.47 -2.09
CA CYS A 38 -10.19 -8.67 -1.34
C CYS A 38 -10.21 -7.19 -1.76
N MET A 39 -10.27 -6.29 -0.78
CA MET A 39 -10.05 -4.86 -0.96
C MET A 39 -8.63 -4.49 -0.51
N PRO A 40 -7.71 -4.15 -1.43
CA PRO A 40 -6.45 -3.54 -1.05
C PRO A 40 -6.69 -2.18 -0.39
N HIS A 41 -6.03 -1.93 0.74
CA HIS A 41 -6.13 -0.67 1.46
C HIS A 41 -4.75 -0.02 1.64
N SER A 42 -4.57 1.16 1.05
CA SER A 42 -3.34 1.95 1.18
C SER A 42 -3.39 2.83 2.44
N HIS A 43 -2.72 2.40 3.50
CA HIS A 43 -2.63 3.16 4.76
C HIS A 43 -1.57 4.27 4.64
N GLY A 44 -2.02 5.49 4.29
CA GLY A 44 -1.18 6.67 4.12
C GLY A 44 -1.93 7.81 3.43
N SER A 45 -1.19 8.73 2.81
CA SER A 45 -1.79 9.79 2.00
C SER A 45 -2.36 9.23 0.68
N GLN A 46 -3.50 9.77 0.25
CA GLN A 46 -4.26 9.26 -0.89
C GLN A 46 -3.54 9.34 -2.24
N GLY A 47 -2.51 10.19 -2.36
CA GLY A 47 -1.69 10.29 -3.57
C GLY A 47 -1.04 8.96 -3.95
N CYS A 48 -0.56 8.20 -2.96
CA CYS A 48 0.03 6.88 -3.16
C CYS A 48 -1.00 5.92 -3.80
N CYS A 49 -2.18 5.79 -3.18
CA CYS A 49 -3.25 4.93 -3.69
C CYS A 49 -3.64 5.27 -5.14
N SER A 50 -3.80 6.57 -5.43
CA SER A 50 -4.13 7.03 -6.79
C SER A 50 -3.07 6.65 -7.83
N TYR A 51 -1.78 6.92 -7.55
CA TYR A 51 -0.71 6.57 -8.47
C TYR A 51 -0.57 5.06 -8.69
N HIS A 52 -0.68 4.27 -7.63
CA HIS A 52 -0.53 2.82 -7.70
C HIS A 52 -1.67 2.16 -8.47
N ARG A 53 -2.93 2.57 -8.23
CA ARG A 53 -4.07 2.14 -9.05
C ARG A 53 -3.89 2.55 -10.50
N THR A 54 -3.46 3.78 -10.75
CA THR A 54 -3.26 4.31 -12.10
C THR A 54 -2.24 3.51 -12.90
N VAL A 55 -1.10 3.14 -12.32
CA VAL A 55 -0.08 2.38 -13.07
C VAL A 55 -0.56 0.97 -13.41
N LEU A 56 -1.30 0.32 -12.50
CA LEU A 56 -1.91 -0.99 -12.76
C LEU A 56 -2.94 -0.89 -13.89
N SER A 57 -3.86 0.07 -13.84
CA SER A 57 -4.84 0.28 -14.92
C SER A 57 -4.19 0.65 -16.25
N ARG A 58 -3.11 1.44 -16.24
CA ARG A 58 -2.36 1.75 -17.47
C ARG A 58 -1.72 0.51 -18.08
N HIS A 59 -1.20 -0.39 -17.26
CA HIS A 59 -0.53 -1.61 -17.71
C HIS A 59 -1.53 -2.64 -18.23
N PHE A 60 -2.54 -2.98 -17.42
CA PHE A 60 -3.48 -4.07 -17.72
C PHE A 60 -4.69 -3.65 -18.55
N LYS A 61 -4.96 -2.35 -18.69
CA LYS A 61 -6.18 -1.79 -19.31
C LYS A 61 -7.47 -2.17 -18.57
N GLU A 62 -7.35 -2.51 -17.30
CA GLU A 62 -8.43 -2.97 -16.43
C GLU A 62 -8.62 -2.03 -15.22
N PRO A 63 -9.78 -2.08 -14.56
CA PRO A 63 -9.96 -1.43 -13.26
C PRO A 63 -9.00 -2.01 -12.20
N ALA A 64 -8.33 -1.15 -11.45
CA ALA A 64 -7.57 -1.53 -10.27
C ALA A 64 -8.19 -0.86 -9.04
N ILE A 65 -8.90 -1.64 -8.22
CA ILE A 65 -9.59 -1.14 -7.03
C ILE A 65 -8.64 -1.12 -5.83
N ALA A 66 -8.70 -0.04 -5.07
CA ALA A 66 -8.11 0.05 -3.75
C ALA A 66 -8.71 1.24 -3.01
N SER A 67 -8.72 1.16 -1.69
CA SER A 67 -9.11 2.25 -0.79
C SER A 67 -7.87 2.88 -0.14
N SER A 68 -8.06 3.98 0.59
CA SER A 68 -6.99 4.75 1.21
C SER A 68 -7.43 5.31 2.55
N SER A 69 -6.52 5.37 3.52
CA SER A 69 -6.76 6.05 4.81
C SER A 69 -6.79 7.58 4.66
N SER A 70 -6.24 8.10 3.55
CA SER A 70 -6.35 9.52 3.17
C SER A 70 -5.83 10.46 4.24
N PHE A 71 -4.58 10.24 4.64
CA PHE A 71 -3.93 11.06 5.67
C PHE A 71 -3.93 12.54 5.29
N THR A 72 -4.17 13.35 6.32
CA THR A 72 -4.00 14.80 6.30
C THR A 72 -2.79 15.17 7.15
N GLU A 73 -2.48 16.45 7.26
CA GLU A 73 -1.44 16.94 8.15
C GLU A 73 -1.70 16.53 9.62
N GLY A 74 -2.97 16.44 10.04
CA GLY A 74 -3.31 15.95 11.39
C GLY A 74 -2.82 14.53 11.65
N SER A 75 -2.93 13.64 10.66
CA SER A 75 -2.42 12.26 10.77
C SER A 75 -0.90 12.22 10.94
N SER A 76 -0.16 13.22 10.44
CA SER A 76 1.30 13.31 10.65
C SER A 76 1.69 13.67 12.08
N VAL A 77 0.77 14.25 12.85
CA VAL A 77 0.96 14.61 14.27
C VAL A 77 0.45 13.50 15.20
N PHE A 78 -0.72 12.92 14.88
CA PHE A 78 -1.44 12.03 15.78
C PHE A 78 -1.44 10.56 15.37
N GLY A 79 -0.81 10.21 14.25
CA GLY A 79 -0.87 8.88 13.66
C GLY A 79 -2.15 8.61 12.86
N GLY A 80 -2.16 7.48 12.18
CA GLY A 80 -3.21 7.08 11.23
C GLY A 80 -4.39 6.29 11.81
N ARG A 81 -4.42 6.02 13.12
CA ARG A 81 -5.40 5.09 13.72
C ARG A 81 -6.86 5.47 13.45
N SER A 82 -7.21 6.75 13.67
CA SER A 82 -8.58 7.24 13.45
C SER A 82 -8.98 7.13 11.97
N ASN A 83 -8.04 7.40 11.06
CA ASN A 83 -8.23 7.25 9.63
C ASN A 83 -8.52 5.79 9.24
N LEU A 84 -7.73 4.84 9.75
CA LEU A 84 -7.88 3.42 9.43
C LEU A 84 -9.20 2.86 9.97
N ASN A 85 -9.57 3.20 11.21
CA ASN A 85 -10.85 2.79 11.80
C ASN A 85 -12.05 3.28 10.96
N ALA A 86 -12.03 4.55 10.58
CA ALA A 86 -13.09 5.12 9.74
C ALA A 86 -13.12 4.46 8.35
N ALA A 87 -11.95 4.20 7.77
CA ALA A 87 -11.86 3.54 6.47
C ALA A 87 -12.40 2.11 6.50
N VAL A 88 -11.98 1.28 7.47
CA VAL A 88 -12.41 -0.12 7.60
C VAL A 88 -13.93 -0.20 7.71
N LYS A 89 -14.54 0.62 8.58
CA LYS A 89 -16.00 0.70 8.68
C LYS A 89 -16.66 1.03 7.34
N ASN A 90 -16.22 2.12 6.69
CA ASN A 90 -16.80 2.54 5.41
C ASN A 90 -16.57 1.51 4.29
N ILE A 91 -15.46 0.76 4.32
CA ILE A 91 -15.16 -0.26 3.33
C ILE A 91 -16.15 -1.41 3.44
N PHE A 92 -16.37 -1.94 4.65
CA PHE A 92 -17.35 -3.00 4.85
C PHE A 92 -18.77 -2.52 4.58
N ASP A 93 -19.14 -1.31 5.00
CA ASP A 93 -20.48 -0.76 4.80
C ASP A 93 -20.83 -0.51 3.32
N ILE A 94 -19.86 -0.07 2.49
CA ILE A 94 -20.11 0.39 1.12
C ILE A 94 -19.73 -0.67 0.07
N TYR A 95 -18.60 -1.36 0.26
CA TYR A 95 -18.03 -2.25 -0.75
C TYR A 95 -18.10 -3.73 -0.38
N ASP A 96 -18.37 -4.05 0.90
CA ASP A 96 -18.57 -5.40 1.42
C ASP A 96 -17.54 -6.47 0.95
N PRO A 97 -16.23 -6.21 1.00
CA PRO A 97 -15.24 -7.24 0.72
C PRO A 97 -15.23 -8.29 1.84
N ASP A 98 -14.73 -9.50 1.57
CA ASP A 98 -14.49 -10.49 2.62
C ASP A 98 -13.16 -10.23 3.35
N ILE A 99 -12.19 -9.65 2.64
CA ILE A 99 -10.85 -9.38 3.15
C ILE A 99 -10.46 -7.93 2.86
N ILE A 100 -9.92 -7.22 3.86
CA ILE A 100 -9.20 -5.96 3.67
C ILE A 100 -7.71 -6.24 3.86
N ALA A 101 -6.92 -6.05 2.80
CA ALA A 101 -5.47 -6.21 2.83
C ALA A 101 -4.76 -4.86 2.91
N VAL A 102 -4.35 -4.48 4.12
CA VAL A 102 -3.72 -3.20 4.41
C VAL A 102 -2.24 -3.24 4.05
N HIS A 103 -1.76 -2.29 3.26
CA HIS A 103 -0.34 -2.02 3.06
C HIS A 103 -0.02 -0.58 3.44
N THR A 104 1.18 -0.33 3.96
CA THR A 104 1.61 0.99 4.42
C THR A 104 2.29 1.79 3.30
N THR A 105 2.66 3.03 3.61
CA THR A 105 3.39 3.91 2.70
C THR A 105 4.64 4.44 3.42
N CYS A 106 5.53 5.14 2.71
CA CYS A 106 6.61 5.85 3.40
C CYS A 106 6.11 6.79 4.51
N LEU A 107 4.92 7.39 4.38
CA LEU A 107 4.39 8.31 5.39
C LEU A 107 4.06 7.59 6.70
N SER A 108 3.21 6.56 6.64
CA SER A 108 2.80 5.79 7.82
C SER A 108 3.98 5.05 8.48
N GLU A 109 4.92 4.55 7.68
CA GLU A 109 6.14 3.91 8.19
C GLU A 109 7.08 4.93 8.86
N THR A 110 7.20 6.15 8.32
CA THR A 110 8.06 7.19 8.91
C THR A 110 7.52 7.69 10.25
N ILE A 111 6.20 7.85 10.36
CA ILE A 111 5.59 8.26 11.64
C ILE A 111 5.46 7.10 12.63
N GLY A 112 5.71 5.87 12.19
CA GLY A 112 5.71 4.68 13.03
C GLY A 112 4.31 4.21 13.42
N ASP A 113 3.33 4.29 12.51
CA ASP A 113 1.98 3.80 12.76
C ASP A 113 1.99 2.30 13.07
N ASP A 114 1.47 1.92 14.24
CA ASP A 114 1.34 0.52 14.67
C ASP A 114 0.06 -0.10 14.10
N VAL A 115 0.06 -0.37 12.80
CA VAL A 115 -1.10 -0.93 12.08
C VAL A 115 -1.55 -2.26 12.67
N GLY A 116 -0.61 -3.09 13.15
CA GLY A 116 -0.93 -4.35 13.79
C GLY A 116 -1.76 -4.15 15.06
N ASN A 117 -1.31 -3.26 15.94
CA ASN A 117 -2.09 -2.90 17.13
C ASN A 117 -3.44 -2.26 16.78
N TYR A 118 -3.49 -1.41 15.75
CA TYR A 118 -4.75 -0.78 15.34
C TYR A 118 -5.78 -1.82 14.95
N ILE A 119 -5.39 -2.84 14.16
CA ILE A 119 -6.27 -3.91 13.72
C ILE A 119 -6.72 -4.80 14.89
N MET A 120 -5.84 -5.10 15.84
CA MET A 120 -6.20 -5.91 17.03
C MET A 120 -7.34 -5.28 17.86
N ASP A 121 -7.43 -3.95 17.87
CA ASP A 121 -8.43 -3.20 18.62
C ASP A 121 -9.70 -2.88 17.78
N MET A 122 -9.78 -3.34 16.52
CA MET A 122 -10.94 -3.12 15.66
C MET A 122 -12.02 -4.17 15.91
N ASP A 123 -13.27 -3.71 15.86
CA ASP A 123 -14.43 -4.59 15.78
C ASP A 123 -14.63 -5.00 14.31
N ILE A 124 -14.16 -6.20 13.96
CA ILE A 124 -14.26 -6.75 12.60
C ILE A 124 -15.50 -7.64 12.53
N PRO A 125 -16.40 -7.45 11.55
CA PRO A 125 -17.60 -8.27 11.41
C PRO A 125 -17.28 -9.77 11.29
N GLU A 126 -18.16 -10.62 11.81
CA GLU A 126 -18.02 -12.07 11.71
C GLU A 126 -17.86 -12.52 10.25
N GLY A 127 -16.91 -13.42 10.00
CA GLY A 127 -16.60 -13.91 8.65
C GLY A 127 -15.76 -12.96 7.79
N LYS A 128 -15.49 -11.73 8.25
CA LYS A 128 -14.61 -10.78 7.56
C LYS A 128 -13.20 -10.80 8.15
N THR A 129 -12.21 -10.44 7.34
CA THR A 129 -10.80 -10.41 7.76
C THR A 129 -10.16 -9.07 7.43
N VAL A 130 -9.36 -8.53 8.36
CA VAL A 130 -8.44 -7.42 8.10
C VAL A 130 -7.04 -7.89 8.44
N LEU A 131 -6.12 -7.78 7.48
CA LEU A 131 -4.72 -8.14 7.65
C LEU A 131 -3.83 -7.00 7.14
N TYR A 132 -2.55 -7.04 7.49
CA TYR A 132 -1.61 -6.02 7.04
C TYR A 132 -0.24 -6.56 6.66
N ALA A 133 0.49 -5.75 5.89
CA ALA A 133 1.92 -5.87 5.68
C ALA A 133 2.57 -4.48 5.68
N SER A 134 3.73 -4.36 6.34
CA SER A 134 4.58 -3.17 6.25
C SER A 134 5.28 -3.12 4.89
N THR A 135 5.18 -1.97 4.22
CA THR A 135 5.73 -1.73 2.88
C THR A 135 6.42 -0.36 2.76
N PRO A 136 7.50 -0.11 3.53
CA PRO A 136 8.22 1.15 3.52
C PRO A 136 8.79 1.45 2.13
N SER A 137 8.35 2.53 1.52
CA SER A 137 8.72 2.85 0.12
C SER A 137 10.18 3.25 -0.09
N TYR A 138 10.91 3.52 1.00
CA TYR A 138 12.35 3.77 0.99
C TYR A 138 13.19 2.48 1.07
N GLU A 139 12.56 1.32 1.23
CA GLU A 139 13.19 0.00 1.17
C GLU A 139 12.87 -0.69 -0.16
N GLY A 140 13.77 -1.58 -0.59
CA GLY A 140 13.49 -2.53 -1.66
C GLY A 140 12.92 -1.93 -2.94
N SER A 141 11.80 -2.52 -3.37
CA SER A 141 10.99 -2.12 -4.53
C SER A 141 9.61 -2.78 -4.47
N HIS A 142 8.72 -2.49 -5.42
CA HIS A 142 7.47 -3.24 -5.64
C HIS A 142 7.57 -4.77 -5.51
N VAL A 143 8.68 -5.40 -5.91
CA VAL A 143 8.88 -6.85 -5.75
C VAL A 143 8.92 -7.27 -4.27
N GLN A 144 9.58 -6.47 -3.43
CA GLN A 144 9.61 -6.70 -1.98
C GLN A 144 8.24 -6.43 -1.36
N GLY A 145 7.54 -5.38 -1.79
CA GLY A 145 6.17 -5.12 -1.36
C GLY A 145 5.20 -6.25 -1.69
N PHE A 146 5.31 -6.87 -2.87
CA PHE A 146 4.56 -8.08 -3.21
C PHE A 146 4.86 -9.22 -2.23
N SER A 147 6.14 -9.46 -1.94
CA SER A 147 6.58 -10.52 -1.02
C SER A 147 6.08 -10.27 0.40
N ASN A 148 6.14 -9.03 0.89
CA ASN A 148 5.65 -8.64 2.21
C ASN A 148 4.15 -8.88 2.35
N MET A 149 3.36 -8.54 1.32
CA MET A 149 1.92 -8.80 1.33
C MET A 149 1.62 -10.31 1.30
N MET A 150 2.33 -11.09 0.48
CA MET A 150 2.20 -12.56 0.49
C MET A 150 2.50 -13.14 1.87
N ILE A 151 3.52 -12.64 2.57
CA ILE A 151 3.83 -13.03 3.95
C ILE A 151 2.68 -12.63 4.90
N GLY A 152 2.10 -11.45 4.71
CA GLY A 152 0.91 -11.00 5.45
C GLY A 152 -0.27 -11.97 5.29
N PHE A 153 -0.56 -12.39 4.06
CA PHE A 153 -1.58 -13.41 3.79
C PHE A 153 -1.23 -14.75 4.46
N MET A 154 -0.02 -15.26 4.28
CA MET A 154 0.39 -16.54 4.90
C MET A 154 0.23 -16.50 6.42
N LYS A 155 0.68 -15.44 7.09
CA LYS A 155 0.56 -15.33 8.55
C LYS A 155 -0.87 -15.34 9.08
N ASN A 156 -1.86 -14.90 8.28
CA ASN A 156 -3.23 -14.72 8.73
C ASN A 156 -4.21 -15.76 8.15
N MET A 157 -3.87 -16.42 7.05
CA MET A 157 -4.79 -17.29 6.31
C MET A 157 -4.31 -18.74 6.16
N THR A 158 -3.11 -19.08 6.65
CA THR A 158 -2.66 -20.47 6.72
C THR A 158 -2.61 -20.98 8.16
N PRO A 159 -2.86 -22.29 8.41
CA PRO A 159 -2.76 -22.90 9.73
C PRO A 159 -1.37 -22.82 10.37
#